data_AF-A0A804P3Q6-F1
#
_entry.id   AF-A0A804P3Q6-F1
#
_cell.length_a   1.000
_cell.length_b   1.000
_cell.length_c   1.000
_cell.angle_alpha   90.00
_cell.angle_beta   90.00
_cell.angle_gamma   90.00
#
_symmetry.space_group_name_H-M   'P 1'
#
loop_
_entity.id
_entity.type
_entity.pdbx_description
1 polymer ?
#
loop_
_entity_poly.entity_id
_entity_poly.type
_entity_poly.pdbx_seq_one_letter_code
_entity_poly.pdbx_strand_id
1 'polypeptide(L)'
;MIPQSQSSSLQRLQHVEKRIVRVLELAGAVMEELGYSQGPRTDAVGAHCREFMMAMKEIQTTLREEIKSACEYRPFEKCDYSARIANEICCKKLELGIQQISDRSVCRRNVEAFYQLMIGGTLGL
;
A
#
# COMPACT_ATOMS: atom_id res chain seq x y z
N MET A 1 -12.36 -17.64 3.27
CA MET A 1 -11.35 -18.47 2.57
C MET A 1 -10.94 -17.72 1.32
N ILE A 2 -9.69 -17.26 1.23
CA ILE A 2 -9.18 -16.58 0.03
C ILE A 2 -9.14 -17.64 -1.08
N PRO A 3 -9.74 -17.43 -2.26
CA PRO A 3 -9.65 -18.37 -3.38
C PRO A 3 -8.17 -18.66 -3.68
N GLN A 4 -7.77 -19.94 -3.78
CA GLN A 4 -6.37 -20.34 -4.06
C GLN A 4 -5.79 -19.68 -5.33
N SER A 5 -6.65 -19.27 -6.28
CA SER A 5 -6.23 -18.48 -7.44
C SER A 5 -5.67 -17.11 -7.06
N GLN A 6 -6.28 -16.42 -6.08
CA GLN A 6 -5.85 -15.10 -5.63
C GLN A 6 -4.49 -15.15 -4.94
N SER A 7 -4.18 -16.20 -4.16
CA SER A 7 -2.84 -16.37 -3.58
C SER A 7 -1.77 -16.50 -4.66
N SER A 8 -2.07 -17.19 -5.76
CA SER A 8 -1.13 -17.31 -6.89
C SER A 8 -0.93 -15.98 -7.63
N SER A 9 -2.01 -15.21 -7.83
CA SER A 9 -1.95 -13.87 -8.45
C SER A 9 -1.14 -12.90 -7.60
N LEU A 10 -1.37 -12.86 -6.29
CA LEU A 10 -0.60 -12.02 -5.39
C LEU A 10 0.89 -12.38 -5.39
N GLN A 11 1.23 -13.67 -5.47
CA GLN A 11 2.62 -14.12 -5.61
C GLN A 11 3.25 -13.67 -6.93
N ARG A 12 2.52 -13.74 -8.05
CA ARG A 12 3.01 -13.26 -9.36
C ARG A 12 3.18 -11.74 -9.37
N LEU A 13 2.29 -11.00 -8.74
CA LEU A 13 2.43 -9.54 -8.57
C LEU A 13 3.60 -9.18 -7.64
N GLN A 14 3.81 -9.92 -6.54
CA GLN A 14 4.97 -9.75 -5.68
C GLN A 14 6.29 -10.03 -6.43
N HIS A 15 6.30 -11.01 -7.33
CA HIS A 15 7.43 -11.25 -8.22
C HIS A 15 7.68 -10.05 -9.15
N VAL A 16 6.62 -9.48 -9.73
CA VAL A 16 6.72 -8.24 -10.52
C VAL A 16 7.33 -7.10 -9.70
N GLU A 17 6.91 -6.89 -8.45
CA GLU A 17 7.49 -5.87 -7.57
C GLU A 17 9.01 -6.07 -7.39
N LYS A 18 9.46 -7.31 -7.13
CA LYS A 18 10.89 -7.63 -7.03
C LYS A 18 11.64 -7.35 -8.34
N ARG A 19 11.02 -7.64 -9.48
CA ARG A 19 11.60 -7.33 -10.79
C ARG A 19 11.70 -5.83 -11.04
N ILE A 20 10.73 -5.03 -10.58
CA ILE A 20 10.79 -3.57 -10.68
C ILE A 20 11.98 -3.04 -9.89
N VAL A 21 12.20 -3.54 -8.66
CA VAL A 21 13.40 -3.20 -7.87
C VAL A 21 14.67 -3.54 -8.64
N ARG A 22 14.74 -4.75 -9.23
CA ARG A 22 15.90 -5.17 -10.03
C ARG A 22 16.15 -4.25 -11.25
N VAL A 23 15.09 -3.79 -11.91
CA VAL A 23 15.19 -2.85 -13.04
C VAL A 23 15.73 -1.49 -12.60
N LEU A 24 15.36 -1.02 -11.41
CA LEU A 24 15.91 0.19 -10.81
C LEU A 24 17.39 0.03 -10.45
N GLU A 25 17.78 -1.11 -9.87
CA GLU A 25 19.19 -1.43 -9.61
C GLU A 25 20.03 -1.44 -10.90
N LEU A 26 19.50 -2.03 -11.97
CA LEU A 26 20.17 -2.06 -13.27
C LEU A 26 20.31 -0.66 -13.88
N ALA A 27 19.28 0.19 -13.76
CA ALA A 27 19.37 1.59 -14.16
C ALA A 27 20.43 2.35 -13.35
N GLY A 28 20.48 2.12 -12.03
CA GLY A 28 21.52 2.66 -11.15
C GLY A 28 22.91 2.23 -11.56
N ALA A 29 23.11 0.94 -11.84
CA ALA A 29 24.39 0.40 -12.32
C ALA A 29 24.81 1.02 -13.66
N VAL A 30 23.88 1.22 -14.60
CA VAL A 30 24.18 1.95 -15.85
C VAL A 30 24.60 3.39 -15.57
N MET A 31 23.92 4.10 -14.65
CA MET A 31 24.31 5.46 -14.26
C MET A 31 25.70 5.50 -13.61
N GLU A 32 26.03 4.54 -12.75
CA GLU A 32 27.37 4.38 -12.16
C GLU A 32 28.43 4.13 -13.24
N GLU A 33 28.16 3.23 -14.19
CA GLU A 33 29.07 2.96 -15.30
C GLU A 33 29.34 4.22 -16.16
N LEU A 34 28.31 5.00 -16.42
CA LEU A 34 28.43 6.26 -17.17
C LEU A 34 29.18 7.35 -16.39
N GLY A 35 29.25 7.25 -15.05
CA GLY A 35 29.91 8.19 -14.17
C GLY A 35 31.42 7.96 -13.96
N TYR A 36 31.99 6.86 -14.47
CA TYR A 36 33.42 6.58 -14.30
C TYR A 36 34.30 7.61 -15.02
N SER A 37 35.32 8.12 -14.32
CA SER A 37 36.28 9.10 -14.84
C SER A 37 37.13 8.59 -16.01
N GLN A 38 37.29 7.27 -16.14
CA GLN A 38 37.98 6.60 -17.25
C GLN A 38 37.08 6.37 -18.48
N GLY A 39 35.81 6.79 -18.41
CA GLY A 39 34.78 6.49 -19.39
C GLY A 39 34.02 5.18 -19.07
N PRO A 40 32.83 5.00 -19.67
CA PRO A 40 32.00 3.83 -19.41
C PRO A 40 32.58 2.55 -20.01
N ARG A 41 32.48 1.45 -19.26
CA ARG A 41 32.81 0.12 -19.80
C ARG A 41 31.66 -0.35 -20.67
N THR A 42 31.83 -0.29 -21.99
CA THR A 42 30.79 -0.61 -22.98
C THR A 42 30.19 -2.00 -22.78
N ASP A 43 31.01 -2.99 -22.38
CA ASP A 43 30.55 -4.35 -22.11
C ASP A 43 29.66 -4.44 -20.88
N ALA A 44 30.00 -3.71 -19.81
CA ALA A 44 29.21 -3.65 -18.57
C ALA A 44 27.89 -2.93 -18.80
N VAL A 45 27.93 -1.75 -19.44
CA VAL A 45 26.71 -1.02 -19.85
C VAL A 45 25.83 -1.89 -20.74
N GLY A 46 26.42 -2.56 -21.73
CA GLY A 46 25.69 -3.46 -22.62
C GLY A 46 25.05 -4.63 -21.88
N ALA A 47 25.74 -5.22 -20.89
CA ALA A 47 25.19 -6.28 -20.05
C ALA A 47 24.01 -5.78 -19.19
N HIS A 48 24.17 -4.65 -18.50
CA HIS A 48 23.11 -4.06 -17.70
C HIS A 48 21.89 -3.68 -18.53
N CYS A 49 22.08 -3.07 -19.71
CA CYS A 49 20.99 -2.72 -20.62
C CYS A 49 20.25 -3.96 -21.15
N ARG A 50 20.96 -5.05 -21.47
CA ARG A 50 20.32 -6.31 -21.89
C ARG A 50 19.48 -6.90 -20.76
N GLU A 51 20.02 -6.96 -19.55
CA GLU A 51 19.29 -7.46 -18.38
C GLU A 51 18.07 -6.58 -18.06
N PHE A 52 18.23 -5.25 -18.17
CA PHE A 52 17.15 -4.28 -17.98
C PHE A 52 16.00 -4.54 -18.96
N MET A 53 16.29 -4.71 -20.25
CA MET A 53 15.29 -4.98 -21.27
C MET A 53 14.59 -6.34 -21.04
N MET A 54 15.34 -7.37 -20.64
CA MET A 54 14.76 -8.68 -20.32
C MET A 54 13.82 -8.61 -19.12
N ALA A 55 14.25 -7.96 -18.04
CA ALA A 55 13.43 -7.79 -16.85
C ALA A 55 12.18 -6.94 -17.14
N MET A 56 12.29 -5.91 -17.97
CA MET A 56 11.13 -5.12 -18.42
C MET A 56 10.13 -5.93 -19.22
N LYS A 57 10.62 -6.78 -20.14
CA LYS A 57 9.76 -7.69 -20.91
C LYS A 57 9.02 -8.69 -20.01
N GLU A 58 9.71 -9.25 -19.02
CA GLU A 58 9.12 -10.16 -18.03
C GLU A 58 8.00 -9.45 -17.24
N ILE A 59 8.27 -8.26 -16.71
CA ILE A 59 7.28 -7.43 -16.00
C ILE A 59 6.05 -7.17 -16.87
N GLN A 60 6.26 -6.74 -18.11
CA GLN A 60 5.17 -6.43 -19.03
C GLN A 60 4.30 -7.66 -19.33
N THR A 61 4.93 -8.82 -19.60
CA THR A 61 4.20 -10.07 -19.86
C THR A 61 3.38 -10.49 -18.65
N THR A 62 3.97 -10.53 -17.45
CA THR A 62 3.26 -10.94 -16.23
C THR A 62 2.13 -9.98 -15.88
N LEU A 63 2.35 -8.67 -15.95
CA LEU A 63 1.28 -7.68 -15.71
C LEU A 63 0.14 -7.82 -16.73
N ARG A 64 0.46 -8.07 -18.00
CA ARG A 64 -0.56 -8.30 -19.04
C ARG A 64 -1.40 -9.54 -18.74
N GLU A 65 -0.77 -10.62 -18.31
CA GLU A 65 -1.47 -11.86 -17.92
C GLU A 65 -2.35 -11.64 -16.68
N GLU A 66 -1.86 -10.93 -15.67
CA GLU A 66 -2.64 -10.61 -14.47
C GLU A 66 -3.82 -9.69 -14.78
N ILE A 67 -3.64 -8.67 -15.64
CA ILE A 67 -4.74 -7.81 -16.07
C ILE A 67 -5.80 -8.62 -16.81
N LYS A 68 -5.40 -9.51 -17.72
CA LYS A 68 -6.34 -10.40 -18.42
C LYS A 68 -7.10 -11.29 -17.44
N SER A 69 -6.37 -11.96 -16.54
CA SER A 69 -6.97 -12.85 -15.54
C SER A 69 -7.93 -12.09 -14.60
N ALA A 70 -7.56 -10.88 -14.18
CA ALA A 70 -8.41 -10.03 -13.35
C ALA A 70 -9.69 -9.62 -14.09
N CYS A 71 -9.59 -9.26 -15.37
CA CYS A 71 -10.75 -8.91 -16.20
C CYS A 71 -11.66 -10.11 -16.49
N GLU A 72 -11.11 -11.32 -16.65
CA GLU A 72 -11.88 -12.56 -16.83
C GLU A 72 -12.59 -12.98 -15.54
N TYR A 73 -11.87 -12.93 -14.40
CA TYR A 73 -12.44 -13.23 -13.09
C TYR A 73 -13.51 -12.22 -12.68
N ARG A 74 -13.30 -10.95 -13.04
CA ARG A 74 -14.17 -9.85 -12.66
C ARG A 74 -14.19 -8.79 -13.76
N PRO A 75 -15.14 -8.88 -14.71
CA PRO A 75 -15.32 -7.87 -15.73
C PRO A 75 -15.46 -6.48 -15.10
N PHE A 76 -14.92 -5.45 -15.76
CA PHE A 76 -14.94 -4.07 -15.26
C PHE A 76 -16.35 -3.60 -14.86
N GLU A 77 -17.37 -4.07 -15.56
CA GLU A 77 -18.79 -3.83 -15.28
C GLU A 77 -19.24 -4.31 -13.89
N LYS A 78 -18.51 -5.28 -13.30
CA LYS A 78 -18.73 -5.83 -11.95
C LYS A 78 -17.67 -5.35 -10.95
N CYS A 79 -16.91 -4.31 -11.28
CA CYS A 79 -15.88 -3.75 -10.41
C CYS A 79 -16.53 -3.05 -9.20
N ASP A 80 -16.46 -3.68 -8.04
CA ASP A 80 -16.90 -3.09 -6.77
C ASP A 80 -15.78 -2.31 -6.06
N TYR A 81 -14.63 -2.08 -6.72
CA TYR A 81 -13.47 -1.42 -6.11
C TYR A 81 -13.86 -0.06 -5.50
N SER A 82 -14.55 0.77 -6.27
CA SER A 82 -15.00 2.09 -5.79
C SER A 82 -15.94 1.96 -4.59
N ALA A 83 -16.87 0.99 -4.61
CA ALA A 83 -17.78 0.74 -3.50
C ALA A 83 -17.03 0.23 -2.25
N ARG A 84 -16.08 -0.69 -2.43
CA ARG A 84 -15.26 -1.25 -1.36
C ARG A 84 -14.37 -0.19 -0.71
N ILE A 85 -13.66 0.60 -1.51
CA ILE A 85 -12.81 1.69 -1.00
C ILE A 85 -13.65 2.77 -0.33
N ALA A 86 -14.80 3.13 -0.89
CA ALA A 86 -15.73 4.06 -0.23
C ALA A 86 -16.21 3.52 1.12
N ASN A 87 -16.49 2.21 1.20
CA ASN A 87 -16.89 1.56 2.45
C ASN A 87 -15.74 1.53 3.47
N GLU A 88 -14.51 1.18 3.07
CA GLU A 88 -13.33 1.22 3.95
C GLU A 88 -13.07 2.63 4.50
N ILE A 89 -13.19 3.66 3.67
CA ILE A 89 -13.10 5.07 4.10
C ILE A 89 -14.24 5.43 5.05
N CYS A 90 -15.46 4.97 4.78
CA CYS A 90 -16.63 5.18 5.63
C CYS A 90 -16.42 4.55 7.02
N CYS A 91 -15.94 3.30 7.07
CA CYS A 91 -15.60 2.63 8.33
C CYS A 91 -14.57 3.41 9.14
N LYS A 92 -13.47 3.87 8.52
CA LYS A 92 -12.46 4.72 9.20
C LYS A 92 -13.06 6.03 9.73
N LYS A 93 -13.95 6.66 8.97
CA LYS A 93 -14.67 7.87 9.44
C LYS A 93 -15.56 7.56 10.64
N LEU A 94 -16.26 6.42 10.62
CA LEU A 94 -17.10 5.98 11.71
C LEU A 94 -16.28 5.68 12.98
N GLU A 95 -15.13 5.01 12.84
CA GLU A 95 -14.18 4.76 13.95
C GLU A 95 -13.71 6.06 14.60
N LEU A 96 -13.32 7.06 13.79
CA LEU A 96 -12.95 8.39 14.29
C LEU A 96 -14.12 9.09 14.99
N GLY A 97 -15.34 8.96 14.46
CA GLY A 97 -16.55 9.48 15.09
C GLY A 97 -16.83 8.84 16.46
N ILE A 98 -16.71 7.51 16.54
CA ILE A 98 -16.87 6.75 17.79
C ILE A 98 -15.82 7.17 18.82
N GLN A 99 -14.57 7.34 18.40
CA GLN A 99 -13.48 7.78 19.28
C GLN A 99 -13.77 9.18 19.86
N GLN A 100 -14.18 10.14 19.03
CA GLN A 100 -14.53 11.50 19.51
C GLN A 100 -15.71 11.51 20.49
N ILE A 101 -16.73 10.68 20.27
CA ILE A 101 -17.86 10.55 21.19
C ILE A 101 -17.40 9.93 22.51
N SER A 102 -16.54 8.90 22.43
CA SER A 102 -15.96 8.24 23.60
C SER A 102 -15.13 9.23 24.43
N ASP A 103 -14.25 10.00 23.80
CA ASP A 103 -13.43 11.02 24.46
C ASP A 103 -14.29 12.12 25.11
N ARG A 104 -15.34 12.59 24.41
CA ARG A 104 -16.28 13.57 24.98
C ARG A 104 -17.07 13.00 26.17
N SER A 105 -17.46 11.74 26.12
CA SER A 105 -18.17 11.07 27.23
C SER A 105 -17.28 10.85 28.45
N VAL A 106 -15.98 10.59 28.24
CA VAL A 106 -14.98 10.51 29.31
C VAL A 106 -14.75 11.89 29.91
N CYS A 107 -14.57 12.92 29.07
CA CYS A 107 -14.41 14.30 29.53
C CYS A 107 -15.63 14.78 30.33
N ARG A 108 -16.85 14.50 29.85
CA ARG A 108 -18.10 14.83 30.58
C ARG A 108 -18.14 14.13 31.94
N ARG A 109 -17.86 12.83 32.02
CA ARG A 109 -17.85 12.09 33.29
C ARG A 109 -16.80 12.63 34.27
N ASN A 110 -15.63 13.02 33.78
CA ASN A 110 -14.58 13.61 34.62
C ASN A 110 -14.99 14.99 35.16
N VAL A 111 -15.66 15.81 34.36
CA VAL A 111 -16.21 17.11 34.81
C VAL A 111 -17.34 16.91 35.82
N GLU A 112 -18.27 15.99 35.58
CA GLU A 112 -19.35 15.65 36.53
C GLU A 112 -18.78 15.12 37.86
N ALA A 113 -17.77 14.24 37.82
CA ALA A 113 -17.08 13.77 39.01
C ALA A 113 -16.37 14.91 39.78
N PHE A 114 -15.76 15.86 39.07
CA PHE A 114 -15.15 17.05 39.67
C PHE A 114 -16.19 17.95 40.35
N TYR A 115 -17.33 18.22 39.71
CA TYR A 115 -18.42 19.00 40.32
C TYR A 115 -19.00 18.31 41.55
N GLN A 116 -19.18 16.99 41.53
CA GLN A 116 -19.63 16.21 42.69
C GLN A 116 -18.63 16.25 43.85
N LEU A 117 -17.31 16.19 43.57
CA LEU A 117 -16.27 16.37 44.57
C LEU A 117 -16.28 17.78 45.18
N MET A 118 -16.49 18.82 44.35
CA MET A 118 -16.56 20.20 44.82
C MET A 118 -17.79 20.45 45.70
N ILE A 119 -18.98 20.03 45.25
CA ILE A 119 -20.23 20.22 46.02
C ILE A 119 -20.24 19.33 47.27
N GLY A 120 -19.82 18.07 47.15
CA GLY A 120 -19.72 17.13 48.26
C GLY A 120 -18.70 17.54 49.31
N GLY A 121 -17.59 18.16 48.89
CA GLY A 121 -16.59 18.74 49.79
C GLY A 121 -17.08 20.00 50.52
N THR A 122 -18.03 20.75 49.93
CA THR A 122 -18.57 21.98 50.54
C THR A 122 -19.67 21.70 51.58
N LEU A 123 -20.28 20.52 51.55
CA LEU A 123 -21.27 20.08 52.56
C LEU A 123 -20.64 19.24 53.71
N GLY A 124 -19.32 19.06 53.70
CA GLY A 124 -18.57 18.24 54.65
C GLY A 124 -17.83 18.98 55.76
N LEU A 125 -18.09 20.28 55.96
CA LEU A 125 -17.55 21.11 57.05
C LEU A 125 -18.67 21.90 57.76
#